data_AF-S0B387-F1
#
_entry.id   AF-S0B387-F1
#
_cell.length_a   1.000
_cell.length_b   1.000
_cell.length_c   1.000
_cell.angle_alpha   90.00
_cell.angle_beta   90.00
_cell.angle_gamma   90.00
#
_symmetry.space_group_name_H-M   'P 1'
#
loop_
_entity.id
_entity.type
_entity.pdbx_description
1 polymer ?
#
loop_
_entity_poly.entity_id
_entity_poly.type
_entity_poly.pdbx_seq_one_letter_code
_entity_poly.pdbx_strand_id
1 'polypeptide(L)'
;MSTKYDLQFKGISHLPGDDGLKFHTLMKTTSDFILNTMSQLNEDYKKVDVEGTIQSIHNSTILADIAQITQYGEQETNLIQIMEDRKPSFDILDKIDKEKATLRIIYDNMNNIEQLRDFCSRVVDFITAVSDILKNVDLWNCKYAVSYLEKLKLFIKTMVEYKKSNSGRTVIMSEIIHTKKNGDLMVNAVYNFMTNRASNYGKDEGEVNITALSIKTGFDQLYAFVVGTADVTKVKEFKTALDKAEEFLNKEFPFGVVVNVEKKDVAEQAMLQLENAKTQDEKDKASILLMNELDNRAEFTKDEKKKKILAKVSSGKKQKKNNYKELLVAARKLANNVDELKEVVYSTDVVSCIDAVSLTQIRDEMLGTK
;
A
#
# COMPACT_ATOMS: atom_id res chain seq x y z
N MET A 1 -11.70 19.99 13.77
CA MET A 1 -10.81 19.59 12.67
C MET A 1 -11.38 18.35 12.01
N SER A 2 -11.61 18.40 10.69
CA SER A 2 -12.02 17.24 9.90
C SER A 2 -10.85 16.28 9.80
N THR A 3 -11.06 15.00 10.11
CA THR A 3 -10.11 13.96 9.72
C THR A 3 -9.95 14.04 8.20
N LYS A 4 -8.72 14.27 7.71
CA LYS A 4 -8.46 14.26 6.28
C LYS A 4 -8.14 12.83 5.88
N TYR A 5 -8.95 12.30 4.96
CA TYR A 5 -8.68 11.01 4.36
C TYR A 5 -8.02 11.24 3.00
N ASP A 6 -6.85 10.68 2.80
CA ASP A 6 -6.17 10.62 1.50
C ASP A 6 -6.10 9.17 1.04
N LEU A 7 -6.51 8.89 -0.19
CA LEU A 7 -6.66 7.52 -0.67
C LEU A 7 -5.54 7.15 -1.64
N GLN A 8 -4.97 5.98 -1.43
CA GLN A 8 -4.00 5.37 -2.30
C GLN A 8 -4.48 4.00 -2.74
N PHE A 9 -4.67 3.82 -4.05
CA PHE A 9 -4.87 2.50 -4.62
C PHE A 9 -3.51 1.86 -4.93
N LYS A 10 -3.21 0.74 -4.25
CA LYS A 10 -1.96 -0.03 -4.36
C LYS A 10 -2.14 -1.34 -5.14
N GLY A 11 -3.10 -1.38 -6.06
CA GLY A 11 -3.27 -2.50 -6.99
C GLY A 11 -2.36 -2.37 -8.21
N ILE A 12 -1.80 -3.49 -8.67
CA ILE A 12 -1.08 -3.59 -9.93
C ILE A 12 -2.02 -4.16 -10.98
N SER A 13 -2.23 -3.43 -12.06
CA SER A 13 -2.92 -3.94 -13.24
C SER A 13 -1.90 -4.50 -14.25
N HIS A 14 -2.21 -5.65 -14.83
CA HIS A 14 -1.41 -6.31 -15.86
C HIS A 14 -2.04 -6.18 -17.26
N LEU A 15 -3.14 -5.42 -17.39
CA LEU A 15 -3.74 -5.10 -18.68
C LEU A 15 -2.78 -4.25 -19.53
N PRO A 16 -2.71 -4.50 -20.85
CA PRO A 16 -1.82 -3.77 -21.74
C PRO A 16 -2.30 -2.34 -22.02
N GLY A 17 -1.36 -1.42 -22.24
CA GLY A 17 -1.63 -0.07 -22.74
C GLY A 17 -2.48 0.77 -21.78
N ASP A 18 -3.41 1.55 -22.35
CA ASP A 18 -4.23 2.51 -21.61
C ASP A 18 -5.26 1.86 -20.68
N ASP A 19 -5.59 0.59 -20.90
CA ASP A 19 -6.64 -0.07 -20.14
C ASP A 19 -6.23 -0.32 -18.68
N GLY A 20 -4.95 -0.61 -18.42
CA GLY A 20 -4.44 -0.70 -17.04
C GLY A 20 -4.51 0.64 -16.30
N LEU A 21 -4.23 1.75 -16.98
CA LEU A 21 -4.34 3.10 -16.40
C LEU A 21 -5.79 3.48 -16.13
N LYS A 22 -6.71 3.18 -17.06
CA LYS A 22 -8.15 3.40 -16.88
C LYS A 22 -8.69 2.58 -15.72
N PHE A 23 -8.28 1.33 -15.61
CA PHE A 23 -8.70 0.47 -14.52
C PHE A 23 -8.23 1.00 -13.17
N HIS A 24 -6.95 1.37 -13.05
CA HIS A 24 -6.40 2.01 -11.84
C HIS A 24 -7.15 3.29 -11.48
N THR A 25 -7.41 4.14 -12.48
CA THR A 25 -8.14 5.40 -12.30
C THR A 25 -9.55 5.15 -11.79
N LEU A 26 -10.30 4.22 -12.40
CA LEU A 26 -11.66 3.87 -11.96
C LEU A 26 -11.68 3.31 -10.55
N MET A 27 -10.79 2.37 -10.22
CA MET A 27 -10.67 1.82 -8.87
C MET A 27 -10.45 2.93 -7.86
N LYS A 28 -9.57 3.90 -8.16
CA LYS A 28 -9.32 5.05 -7.31
C LYS A 28 -10.55 5.96 -7.18
N THR A 29 -11.14 6.41 -8.29
CA THR A 29 -12.26 7.37 -8.26
C THR A 29 -13.50 6.80 -7.62
N THR A 30 -13.80 5.52 -7.85
CA THR A 30 -14.91 4.81 -7.21
C THR A 30 -14.68 4.68 -5.70
N SER A 31 -13.45 4.39 -5.28
CA SER A 31 -13.09 4.33 -3.85
C SER A 31 -13.18 5.70 -3.18
N ASP A 32 -12.70 6.76 -3.84
CA ASP A 32 -12.78 8.15 -3.37
C ASP A 32 -14.23 8.59 -3.19
N PHE A 33 -15.09 8.27 -4.16
CA PHE A 33 -16.52 8.57 -4.11
C PHE A 33 -17.20 7.93 -2.90
N ILE A 34 -16.97 6.65 -2.67
CA ILE A 34 -17.58 5.92 -1.55
C ILE A 34 -17.00 6.35 -0.21
N LEU A 35 -15.70 6.58 -0.11
CA LEU A 35 -15.07 7.10 1.10
C LEU A 35 -15.66 8.46 1.50
N ASN A 36 -15.82 9.37 0.53
CA ASN A 36 -16.44 10.67 0.77
C ASN A 36 -17.90 10.53 1.20
N THR A 37 -18.64 9.61 0.57
CA THR A 37 -20.02 9.30 0.93
C THR A 37 -20.11 8.79 2.37
N MET A 38 -19.31 7.78 2.74
CA MET A 38 -19.26 7.26 4.12
C MET A 38 -18.88 8.34 5.14
N SER A 39 -17.95 9.23 4.80
CA SER A 39 -17.57 10.35 5.68
C SER A 39 -18.73 11.32 5.93
N GLN A 40 -19.66 11.49 4.98
CA GLN A 40 -20.87 12.31 5.16
C GLN A 40 -21.92 11.64 6.06
N LEU A 41 -21.85 10.32 6.22
CA LEU A 41 -22.77 9.52 7.06
C LEU A 41 -22.28 9.36 8.50
N ASN A 42 -21.04 9.79 8.79
CA ASN A 42 -20.47 9.69 10.12
C ASN A 42 -21.14 10.72 11.07
N GLU A 43 -21.58 10.23 12.23
CA GLU A 43 -22.40 10.94 13.22
C GLU A 43 -21.70 12.14 13.87
N ASP A 44 -20.36 12.23 13.73
CA ASP A 44 -19.57 13.39 14.12
C ASP A 44 -19.86 14.64 13.27
N TYR A 45 -20.44 14.49 12.08
CA TYR A 45 -20.94 15.59 11.26
C TYR A 45 -22.40 15.90 11.62
N LYS A 46 -22.74 17.20 11.72
CA LYS A 46 -24.12 17.71 11.94
C LYS A 46 -25.13 16.96 11.06
N LYS A 47 -26.38 16.81 11.54
CA LYS A 47 -27.57 16.22 10.84
C LYS A 47 -27.26 15.72 9.42
N VAL A 48 -27.09 14.41 9.28
CA VAL A 48 -26.87 13.72 7.99
C VAL A 48 -27.99 14.07 7.00
N ASP A 49 -27.63 14.65 5.85
CA ASP A 49 -28.55 14.91 4.73
C ASP A 49 -28.69 13.65 3.87
N VAL A 50 -29.53 12.73 4.34
CA VAL A 50 -29.74 11.42 3.70
C VAL A 50 -30.31 11.57 2.30
N GLU A 51 -31.32 12.43 2.11
CA GLU A 51 -32.00 12.63 0.82
C GLU A 51 -31.05 13.25 -0.22
N GLY A 52 -30.31 14.30 0.15
CA GLY A 52 -29.31 14.90 -0.72
C GLY A 52 -28.18 13.93 -1.10
N THR A 53 -27.74 13.09 -0.16
CA THR A 53 -26.71 12.08 -0.42
C THR A 53 -27.19 10.99 -1.37
N ILE A 54 -28.42 10.48 -1.18
CA ILE A 54 -29.06 9.51 -2.08
C ILE A 54 -29.15 10.08 -3.49
N GLN A 55 -29.62 11.33 -3.64
CA GLN A 55 -29.72 11.98 -4.94
C GLN A 55 -28.35 12.16 -5.62
N SER A 56 -27.30 12.48 -4.84
CA SER A 56 -25.93 12.57 -5.35
C SER A 56 -25.44 11.23 -5.92
N ILE A 57 -25.72 10.12 -5.22
CA ILE A 57 -25.40 8.77 -5.69
C ILE A 57 -26.22 8.42 -6.94
N HIS A 58 -27.52 8.74 -6.97
CA HIS A 58 -28.35 8.52 -8.16
C HIS A 58 -27.87 9.32 -9.38
N ASN A 59 -27.33 10.52 -9.19
CA ASN A 59 -26.79 11.36 -10.25
C ASN A 59 -25.35 10.99 -10.67
N SER A 60 -24.70 10.09 -9.92
CA SER A 60 -23.33 9.66 -10.17
C SER A 60 -23.23 8.53 -11.21
N THR A 61 -22.00 8.23 -11.65
CA THR A 61 -21.70 7.11 -12.55
C THR A 61 -21.41 5.79 -11.82
N ILE A 62 -21.62 5.71 -10.50
CA ILE A 62 -21.11 4.62 -9.66
C ILE A 62 -21.46 3.20 -10.14
N LEU A 63 -22.68 2.98 -10.64
CA LEU A 63 -23.08 1.67 -11.15
C LEU A 63 -22.45 1.33 -12.51
N ALA A 64 -22.24 2.34 -13.36
CA ALA A 64 -21.51 2.15 -14.61
C ALA A 64 -20.03 1.86 -14.33
N ASP A 65 -19.45 2.57 -13.35
CA ASP A 65 -18.07 2.35 -12.91
C ASP A 65 -17.89 0.94 -12.34
N ILE A 66 -18.81 0.46 -11.50
CA ILE A 66 -18.83 -0.92 -10.97
C ILE A 66 -18.88 -1.96 -12.11
N ALA A 67 -19.72 -1.74 -13.12
CA ALA A 67 -19.82 -2.64 -14.26
C ALA A 67 -18.49 -2.68 -15.06
N GLN A 68 -17.88 -1.51 -15.30
CA GLN A 68 -16.62 -1.41 -16.03
C GLN A 68 -15.44 -1.99 -15.24
N ILE A 69 -15.38 -1.75 -13.93
CA ILE A 69 -14.41 -2.36 -13.00
C ILE A 69 -14.52 -3.88 -13.04
N THR A 70 -15.74 -4.43 -13.10
CA THR A 70 -15.95 -5.88 -13.21
C THR A 70 -15.38 -6.43 -14.52
N GLN A 71 -15.65 -5.75 -15.63
CA GLN A 71 -15.12 -6.13 -16.94
C GLN A 71 -13.58 -6.15 -16.95
N TYR A 72 -12.93 -5.17 -16.31
CA TYR A 72 -11.48 -5.17 -16.16
C TYR A 72 -10.99 -6.32 -15.26
N GLY A 73 -11.70 -6.64 -14.18
CA GLY A 73 -11.40 -7.82 -13.35
C GLY A 73 -11.50 -9.14 -14.11
N GLU A 74 -12.47 -9.29 -15.01
CA GLU A 74 -12.57 -10.43 -15.92
C GLU A 74 -11.39 -10.50 -16.89
N GLN A 75 -11.01 -9.37 -17.48
CA GLN A 75 -9.87 -9.30 -18.40
C GLN A 75 -8.55 -9.67 -17.71
N GLU A 76 -8.31 -9.18 -16.49
CA GLU A 76 -7.15 -9.53 -15.67
C GLU A 76 -7.11 -11.03 -15.36
N THR A 77 -8.25 -11.60 -14.95
CA THR A 77 -8.37 -13.03 -14.67
C THR A 77 -8.04 -13.88 -15.91
N ASN A 78 -8.41 -13.39 -17.09
CA ASN A 78 -8.15 -14.07 -18.35
C ASN A 78 -6.67 -14.06 -18.79
N LEU A 79 -5.81 -13.23 -18.16
CA LEU A 79 -4.36 -13.22 -18.43
C LEU A 79 -3.65 -14.46 -17.89
N ILE A 80 -4.09 -14.99 -16.75
CA ILE A 80 -3.59 -16.26 -16.20
C ILE A 80 -3.92 -17.33 -17.23
N GLN A 81 -3.00 -18.18 -17.71
CA GLN A 81 -3.34 -19.15 -18.78
C GLN A 81 -3.80 -20.52 -18.27
N ILE A 82 -3.45 -20.85 -17.02
CA ILE A 82 -3.74 -22.14 -16.39
C ILE A 82 -5.07 -22.07 -15.65
N MET A 83 -5.99 -23.00 -15.93
CA MET A 83 -7.34 -23.00 -15.37
C MET A 83 -7.34 -23.15 -13.84
N GLU A 84 -6.48 -24.00 -13.30
CA GLU A 84 -6.36 -24.22 -11.86
C GLU A 84 -5.89 -22.95 -11.13
N ASP A 85 -4.95 -22.21 -11.72
CA ASP A 85 -4.47 -20.95 -11.19
C ASP A 85 -5.52 -19.82 -11.35
N ARG A 86 -6.43 -19.90 -12.34
CA ARG A 86 -7.54 -18.94 -12.54
C ARG A 86 -8.66 -19.09 -11.51
N LYS A 87 -8.88 -20.32 -11.00
CA LYS A 87 -10.04 -20.69 -10.20
C LYS A 87 -10.32 -19.74 -9.03
N PRO A 88 -9.32 -19.33 -8.21
CA PRO A 88 -9.57 -18.40 -7.10
C PRO A 88 -10.16 -17.06 -7.55
N SER A 89 -9.70 -16.52 -8.68
CA SER A 89 -10.23 -15.25 -9.22
C SER A 89 -11.61 -15.41 -9.85
N PHE A 90 -11.91 -16.54 -10.49
CA PHE A 90 -13.27 -16.83 -10.97
C PHE A 90 -14.27 -16.99 -9.82
N ASP A 91 -13.90 -17.66 -8.73
CA ASP A 91 -14.77 -17.79 -7.55
C ASP A 91 -15.10 -16.41 -6.93
N ILE A 92 -14.21 -15.42 -7.09
CA ILE A 92 -14.45 -14.02 -6.69
C ILE A 92 -15.36 -13.31 -7.71
N LEU A 93 -15.14 -13.47 -9.01
CA LEU A 93 -16.01 -12.89 -10.05
C LEU A 93 -17.46 -13.37 -9.93
N ASP A 94 -17.66 -14.68 -9.67
CA ASP A 94 -18.99 -15.25 -9.44
C ASP A 94 -19.71 -14.63 -8.23
N LYS A 95 -18.94 -14.25 -7.19
CA LYS A 95 -19.47 -13.52 -6.03
C LYS A 95 -19.80 -12.08 -6.39
N ILE A 96 -18.89 -11.40 -7.13
CA ILE A 96 -19.09 -10.04 -7.61
C ILE A 96 -20.37 -9.93 -8.44
N ASP A 97 -20.65 -10.89 -9.33
CA ASP A 97 -21.86 -10.84 -10.16
C ASP A 97 -23.16 -10.93 -9.35
N LYS A 98 -23.17 -11.78 -8.31
CA LYS A 98 -24.30 -11.85 -7.37
C LYS A 98 -24.42 -10.57 -6.55
N GLU A 99 -23.29 -10.01 -6.13
CA GLU A 99 -23.24 -8.80 -5.33
C GLU A 99 -23.70 -7.57 -6.13
N LYS A 100 -23.34 -7.47 -7.41
CA LYS A 100 -23.81 -6.43 -8.34
C LYS A 100 -25.33 -6.38 -8.45
N ALA A 101 -25.98 -7.55 -8.54
CA ALA A 101 -27.44 -7.62 -8.58
C ALA A 101 -28.05 -7.09 -7.28
N THR A 102 -27.46 -7.43 -6.14
CA THR A 102 -27.90 -6.95 -4.82
C THR A 102 -27.67 -5.44 -4.66
N LEU A 103 -26.47 -4.95 -5.03
CA LEU A 103 -26.13 -3.53 -5.08
C LEU A 103 -27.11 -2.72 -5.93
N ARG A 104 -27.51 -3.26 -7.09
CA ARG A 104 -28.50 -2.61 -7.96
C ARG A 104 -29.86 -2.49 -7.28
N ILE A 105 -30.33 -3.56 -6.64
CA ILE A 105 -31.59 -3.55 -5.90
C ILE A 105 -31.56 -2.49 -4.79
N ILE A 106 -30.46 -2.42 -4.02
CA ILE A 106 -30.33 -1.43 -2.94
C ILE A 106 -30.29 -0.02 -3.52
N TYR A 107 -29.49 0.21 -4.57
CA TYR A 107 -29.39 1.51 -5.25
C TYR A 107 -30.75 1.99 -5.74
N ASP A 108 -31.57 1.13 -6.36
CA ASP A 108 -32.87 1.51 -6.91
C ASP A 108 -33.92 1.77 -5.81
N ASN A 109 -33.74 1.22 -4.59
CA ASN A 109 -34.74 1.25 -3.52
C ASN A 109 -34.30 2.03 -2.27
N MET A 110 -33.08 2.56 -2.21
CA MET A 110 -32.56 3.27 -1.03
C MET A 110 -33.37 4.54 -0.74
N ASN A 111 -33.88 4.65 0.48
CA ASN A 111 -34.68 5.79 0.94
C ASN A 111 -34.38 6.20 2.40
N ASN A 112 -33.47 5.50 3.06
CA ASN A 112 -33.12 5.74 4.46
C ASN A 112 -31.62 5.52 4.71
N ILE A 113 -31.18 5.94 5.91
CA ILE A 113 -29.77 5.88 6.30
C ILE A 113 -29.22 4.45 6.37
N GLU A 114 -30.02 3.46 6.79
CA GLU A 114 -29.57 2.07 6.92
C GLU A 114 -29.27 1.47 5.55
N GLN A 115 -30.17 1.67 4.57
CA GLN A 115 -29.97 1.23 3.19
C GLN A 115 -28.80 1.95 2.52
N LEU A 116 -28.60 3.23 2.83
CA LEU A 116 -27.47 4.00 2.34
C LEU A 116 -26.14 3.50 2.93
N ARG A 117 -26.10 3.16 4.23
CA ARG A 117 -24.94 2.53 4.87
C ARG A 117 -24.67 1.13 4.28
N ASP A 118 -25.71 0.33 4.04
CA ASP A 118 -25.59 -1.00 3.40
C ASP A 118 -25.04 -0.87 1.97
N PHE A 119 -25.53 0.09 1.18
CA PHE A 119 -25.01 0.40 -0.15
C PHE A 119 -23.50 0.71 -0.09
N CYS A 120 -23.09 1.67 0.75
CA CYS A 120 -21.69 2.03 0.90
C CYS A 120 -20.82 0.84 1.33
N SER A 121 -21.30 0.05 2.30
CA SER A 121 -20.60 -1.15 2.80
C SER A 121 -20.34 -2.15 1.68
N ARG A 122 -21.36 -2.44 0.86
CA ARG A 122 -21.26 -3.41 -0.23
C ARG A 122 -20.39 -2.93 -1.38
N VAL A 123 -20.36 -1.62 -1.66
CA VAL A 123 -19.41 -1.10 -2.66
C VAL A 123 -17.97 -1.23 -2.15
N VAL A 124 -17.71 -1.04 -0.86
CA VAL A 124 -16.39 -1.33 -0.26
C VAL A 124 -16.02 -2.80 -0.39
N ASP A 125 -16.96 -3.72 -0.13
CA ASP A 125 -16.74 -5.16 -0.31
C ASP A 125 -16.44 -5.52 -1.77
N PHE A 126 -17.17 -4.91 -2.72
CA PHE A 126 -16.93 -5.05 -4.15
C PHE A 126 -15.51 -4.59 -4.54
N ILE A 127 -15.09 -3.39 -4.12
CA ILE A 127 -13.74 -2.85 -4.40
C ILE A 127 -12.66 -3.77 -3.81
N THR A 128 -12.91 -4.31 -2.61
CA THR A 128 -11.99 -5.25 -1.94
C THR A 128 -11.88 -6.54 -2.74
N ALA A 129 -13.01 -7.12 -3.16
CA ALA A 129 -13.05 -8.33 -3.97
C ALA A 129 -12.30 -8.16 -5.31
N VAL A 130 -12.47 -7.03 -5.99
CA VAL A 130 -11.73 -6.75 -7.23
C VAL A 130 -10.23 -6.56 -6.96
N SER A 131 -9.88 -5.96 -5.83
CA SER A 131 -8.47 -5.85 -5.41
C SER A 131 -7.84 -7.24 -5.16
N ASP A 132 -8.60 -8.20 -4.63
CA ASP A 132 -8.14 -9.57 -4.44
C ASP A 132 -7.92 -10.30 -5.78
N ILE A 133 -8.72 -10.03 -6.81
CA ILE A 133 -8.48 -10.55 -8.17
C ILE A 133 -7.13 -10.07 -8.68
N LEU A 134 -6.88 -8.76 -8.61
CA LEU A 134 -5.63 -8.15 -9.02
C LEU A 134 -4.43 -8.74 -8.24
N LYS A 135 -4.59 -8.97 -6.94
CA LYS A 135 -3.57 -9.63 -6.10
C LYS A 135 -3.28 -11.05 -6.59
N ASN A 136 -4.31 -11.85 -6.89
CA ASN A 136 -4.12 -13.22 -7.39
C ASN A 136 -3.37 -13.24 -8.73
N VAL A 137 -3.70 -12.31 -9.63
CA VAL A 137 -3.02 -12.19 -10.94
C VAL A 137 -1.56 -11.75 -10.75
N ASP A 138 -1.28 -10.81 -9.86
CA ASP A 138 0.09 -10.38 -9.54
C ASP A 138 0.92 -11.52 -8.92
N LEU A 139 0.36 -12.27 -7.97
CA LEU A 139 1.00 -13.45 -7.37
C LEU A 139 1.30 -14.53 -8.42
N TRP A 140 0.38 -14.75 -9.36
CA TRP A 140 0.61 -15.65 -10.48
C TRP A 140 1.78 -15.17 -11.36
N ASN A 141 1.83 -13.88 -11.72
CA ASN A 141 2.94 -13.33 -12.48
C ASN A 141 4.28 -13.44 -11.72
N CYS A 142 4.29 -13.25 -10.40
CA CYS A 142 5.47 -13.43 -9.56
C CYS A 142 6.00 -14.86 -9.60
N LYS A 143 5.12 -15.85 -9.44
CA LYS A 143 5.45 -17.28 -9.54
C LYS A 143 6.14 -17.60 -10.87
N TYR A 144 5.66 -17.03 -11.97
CA TYR A 144 6.26 -17.23 -13.29
C TYR A 144 7.60 -16.49 -13.46
N ALA A 145 7.71 -15.26 -12.96
CA ALA A 145 8.96 -14.52 -12.96
C ALA A 145 10.05 -15.26 -12.16
N VAL A 146 9.71 -15.80 -10.98
CA VAL A 146 10.62 -16.65 -10.18
C VAL A 146 11.03 -17.90 -10.96
N SER A 147 10.10 -18.59 -11.64
CA SER A 147 10.45 -19.72 -12.51
C SER A 147 11.42 -19.34 -13.64
N TYR A 148 11.30 -18.14 -14.20
CA TYR A 148 12.29 -17.62 -15.17
C TYR A 148 13.64 -17.36 -14.53
N LEU A 149 13.70 -16.83 -13.30
CA LEU A 149 14.96 -16.68 -12.57
C LEU A 149 15.64 -18.04 -12.36
N GLU A 150 14.90 -19.07 -11.95
CA GLU A 150 15.44 -20.44 -11.78
C GLU A 150 16.00 -21.01 -13.10
N LYS A 151 15.28 -20.82 -14.21
CA LYS A 151 15.75 -21.22 -15.54
C LYS A 151 17.02 -20.47 -15.93
N LEU A 152 17.11 -19.17 -15.62
CA LEU A 152 18.33 -18.38 -15.86
C LEU A 152 19.51 -18.85 -14.97
N LYS A 153 19.26 -19.24 -13.72
CA LYS A 153 20.29 -19.84 -12.85
C LYS A 153 20.80 -21.17 -13.42
N LEU A 154 19.91 -22.01 -13.94
CA LEU A 154 20.28 -23.24 -14.66
C LEU A 154 21.10 -22.92 -15.92
N PHE A 155 20.68 -21.89 -16.66
CA PHE A 155 21.38 -21.41 -17.85
C PHE A 155 22.82 -20.99 -17.55
N ILE A 156 23.05 -20.26 -16.46
CA ILE A 156 24.41 -19.92 -15.98
C ILE A 156 25.24 -21.18 -15.78
N LYS A 157 24.69 -22.19 -15.09
CA LYS A 157 25.39 -23.46 -14.83
C LYS A 157 25.79 -24.15 -16.14
N THR A 158 24.85 -24.29 -17.06
CA THR A 158 25.08 -24.91 -18.38
C THR A 158 26.14 -24.17 -19.18
N MET A 159 26.10 -22.84 -19.22
CA MET A 159 27.06 -22.02 -19.97
C MET A 159 28.47 -22.06 -19.36
N VAL A 160 28.58 -22.11 -18.03
CA VAL A 160 29.87 -22.29 -17.34
C VAL A 160 30.46 -23.67 -17.61
N GLU A 161 29.65 -24.72 -17.59
CA GLU A 161 30.08 -26.08 -17.93
C GLU A 161 30.48 -26.18 -19.40
N TYR A 162 29.72 -25.58 -20.32
CA TYR A 162 30.07 -25.51 -21.74
C TYR A 162 31.43 -24.88 -21.98
N LYS A 163 31.73 -23.74 -21.34
CA LYS A 163 33.04 -23.08 -21.43
C LYS A 163 34.17 -23.97 -20.90
N LYS A 164 33.95 -24.67 -19.78
CA LYS A 164 34.95 -25.61 -19.21
C LYS A 164 35.24 -26.77 -20.16
N SER A 165 34.20 -27.38 -20.72
CA SER A 165 34.32 -28.52 -21.64
C SER A 165 34.95 -28.15 -22.99
N ASN A 166 34.88 -26.88 -23.38
CA ASN A 166 35.48 -26.34 -24.60
C ASN A 166 36.77 -25.54 -24.35
N SER A 167 37.37 -25.64 -23.15
CA SER A 167 38.65 -25.00 -22.84
C SER A 167 39.74 -25.51 -23.80
N GLY A 168 40.26 -24.61 -24.65
CA GLY A 168 41.24 -24.93 -25.70
C GLY A 168 40.65 -25.30 -27.07
N ARG A 169 39.33 -25.15 -27.27
CA ARG A 169 38.64 -25.34 -28.56
C ARG A 169 37.90 -24.07 -28.98
N THR A 170 37.67 -23.92 -30.29
CA THR A 170 36.83 -22.82 -30.80
C THR A 170 35.38 -23.05 -30.39
N VAL A 171 34.79 -22.03 -29.77
CA VAL A 171 33.38 -22.00 -29.38
C VAL A 171 32.47 -22.07 -30.61
N ILE A 172 31.44 -22.93 -30.58
CA ILE A 172 30.47 -23.06 -31.68
C ILE A 172 29.39 -21.98 -31.53
N MET A 173 29.59 -20.84 -32.20
CA MET A 173 28.72 -19.66 -32.04
C MET A 173 27.24 -19.93 -32.39
N SER A 174 26.95 -20.84 -33.33
CA SER A 174 25.57 -21.17 -33.70
C SER A 174 24.77 -21.81 -32.56
N GLU A 175 25.41 -22.61 -31.71
CA GLU A 175 24.78 -23.22 -30.52
C GLU A 175 24.48 -22.16 -29.45
N ILE A 176 25.40 -21.20 -29.29
CA ILE A 176 25.25 -20.10 -28.33
C ILE A 176 24.14 -19.14 -28.76
N ILE A 177 24.07 -18.78 -30.05
CA ILE A 177 23.07 -17.83 -30.57
C ILE A 177 21.65 -18.35 -30.39
N HIS A 178 21.41 -19.64 -30.65
CA HIS A 178 20.08 -20.22 -30.48
C HIS A 178 19.63 -20.17 -29.01
N THR A 179 20.55 -20.52 -28.10
CA THR A 179 20.30 -20.55 -26.66
C THR A 179 20.12 -19.13 -26.11
N LYS A 180 20.82 -18.13 -26.69
CA LYS A 180 20.68 -16.70 -26.37
C LYS A 180 19.28 -16.17 -26.53
N LYS A 181 18.63 -16.49 -27.65
CA LYS A 181 17.28 -15.99 -27.94
C LYS A 181 16.27 -16.35 -26.85
N ASN A 182 16.34 -17.57 -26.30
CA ASN A 182 15.40 -18.01 -25.27
C ASN A 182 15.65 -17.32 -23.92
N GLY A 183 16.92 -17.14 -23.54
CA GLY A 183 17.20 -16.41 -22.30
C GLY A 183 16.97 -14.90 -22.42
N ASP A 184 17.14 -14.29 -23.60
CA ASP A 184 16.78 -12.88 -23.85
C ASP A 184 15.28 -12.66 -23.61
N LEU A 185 14.43 -13.60 -24.02
CA LEU A 185 12.99 -13.54 -23.74
C LEU A 185 12.71 -13.56 -22.22
N MET A 186 13.35 -14.47 -21.48
CA MET A 186 13.18 -14.57 -20.02
C MET A 186 13.68 -13.33 -19.29
N VAL A 187 14.85 -12.82 -19.68
CA VAL A 187 15.47 -11.63 -19.09
C VAL A 187 14.62 -10.40 -19.34
N ASN A 188 14.12 -10.20 -20.56
CA ASN A 188 13.26 -9.06 -20.87
C ASN A 188 11.91 -9.17 -20.14
N ALA A 189 11.34 -10.37 -20.01
CA ALA A 189 10.12 -10.58 -19.23
C ALA A 189 10.31 -10.21 -17.76
N VAL A 190 11.36 -10.72 -17.11
CA VAL A 190 11.69 -10.38 -15.71
C VAL A 190 11.98 -8.90 -15.54
N TYR A 191 12.79 -8.31 -16.43
CA TYR A 191 13.13 -6.89 -16.41
C TYR A 191 11.90 -5.99 -16.48
N ASN A 192 11.04 -6.22 -17.49
CA ASN A 192 9.82 -5.43 -17.67
C ASN A 192 8.86 -5.63 -16.49
N PHE A 193 8.73 -6.85 -15.98
CA PHE A 193 7.86 -7.13 -14.84
C PHE A 193 8.33 -6.42 -13.57
N MET A 194 9.62 -6.54 -13.22
CA MET A 194 10.18 -5.90 -12.03
C MET A 194 10.14 -4.37 -12.10
N THR A 195 10.43 -3.79 -13.28
CA THR A 195 10.39 -2.32 -13.46
C THR A 195 8.97 -1.78 -13.36
N ASN A 196 7.98 -2.46 -13.95
CA ASN A 196 6.57 -2.09 -13.80
C ASN A 196 6.08 -2.20 -12.34
N ARG A 197 6.64 -3.15 -11.58
CA ARG A 197 6.29 -3.38 -10.17
C ARG A 197 7.05 -2.47 -9.19
N ALA A 198 8.13 -1.81 -9.63
CA ALA A 198 9.11 -1.15 -8.77
C ALA A 198 8.52 -0.09 -7.84
N SER A 199 7.56 0.71 -8.32
CA SER A 199 6.92 1.78 -7.54
C SER A 199 6.18 1.26 -6.29
N ASN A 200 5.74 0.00 -6.29
CA ASN A 200 5.06 -0.61 -5.15
C ASN A 200 6.00 -0.99 -4.00
N TYR A 201 7.32 -0.98 -4.23
CA TYR A 201 8.33 -1.25 -3.21
C TYR A 201 8.72 -0.02 -2.38
N GLY A 202 8.18 1.16 -2.71
CA GLY A 202 8.38 2.40 -1.96
C GLY A 202 9.87 2.76 -1.82
N LYS A 203 10.41 2.72 -0.60
CA LYS A 203 11.82 3.04 -0.34
C LYS A 203 12.82 2.16 -1.10
N ASP A 204 12.41 0.95 -1.50
CA ASP A 204 13.29 0.01 -2.20
C ASP A 204 13.15 0.11 -3.73
N GLU A 205 12.30 1.00 -4.27
CA GLU A 205 12.05 1.17 -5.72
C GLU A 205 13.35 1.30 -6.54
N GLY A 206 14.27 2.13 -6.06
CA GLY A 206 15.56 2.34 -6.72
C GLY A 206 16.41 1.06 -6.78
N GLU A 207 16.41 0.25 -5.72
CA GLU A 207 17.16 -1.01 -5.68
C GLU A 207 16.53 -2.07 -6.59
N VAL A 208 15.19 -2.12 -6.67
CA VAL A 208 14.46 -3.01 -7.59
C VAL A 208 14.81 -2.69 -9.05
N ASN A 209 14.80 -1.41 -9.42
CA ASN A 209 15.15 -0.96 -10.77
C ASN A 209 16.61 -1.28 -11.13
N ILE A 210 17.55 -1.07 -10.19
CA ILE A 210 18.95 -1.43 -10.37
C ILE A 210 19.11 -2.95 -10.52
N THR A 211 18.39 -3.74 -9.71
CA THR A 211 18.43 -5.21 -9.77
C THR A 211 17.92 -5.71 -11.11
N ALA A 212 16.79 -5.19 -11.59
CA ALA A 212 16.24 -5.52 -12.91
C ALA A 212 17.26 -5.22 -14.03
N LEU A 213 17.88 -4.03 -14.01
CA LEU A 213 18.92 -3.67 -14.99
C LEU A 213 20.16 -4.57 -14.90
N SER A 214 20.53 -4.97 -13.68
CA SER A 214 21.66 -5.88 -13.43
C SER A 214 21.41 -7.27 -13.99
N ILE A 215 20.16 -7.76 -13.99
CA ILE A 215 19.78 -9.01 -14.68
C ILE A 215 19.98 -8.87 -16.18
N LYS A 216 19.49 -7.77 -16.77
CA LYS A 216 19.59 -7.52 -18.21
C LYS A 216 21.04 -7.47 -18.69
N THR A 217 21.85 -6.66 -18.03
CA THR A 217 23.28 -6.52 -18.33
C THR A 217 24.07 -7.78 -17.98
N GLY A 218 23.74 -8.45 -16.86
CA GLY A 218 24.39 -9.68 -16.42
C GLY A 218 24.22 -10.85 -17.39
N PHE A 219 23.08 -10.94 -18.07
CA PHE A 219 22.88 -11.93 -19.11
C PHE A 219 23.81 -11.73 -20.30
N ASP A 220 24.00 -10.50 -20.78
CA ASP A 220 24.99 -10.20 -21.83
C ASP A 220 26.42 -10.54 -21.38
N GLN A 221 26.75 -10.27 -20.11
CA GLN A 221 28.04 -10.63 -19.53
C GLN A 221 28.26 -12.15 -19.44
N LEU A 222 27.21 -12.95 -19.26
CA LEU A 222 27.31 -14.41 -19.32
C LEU A 222 27.78 -14.88 -20.71
N TYR A 223 27.27 -14.26 -21.80
CA TYR A 223 27.74 -14.57 -23.15
C TYR A 223 29.18 -14.12 -23.37
N ALA A 224 29.50 -12.88 -22.98
CA ALA A 224 30.85 -12.35 -23.03
C ALA A 224 31.84 -13.28 -22.31
N PHE A 225 31.42 -13.83 -21.17
CA PHE A 225 32.20 -14.83 -20.45
C PHE A 225 32.41 -16.10 -21.29
N VAL A 226 31.36 -16.69 -21.88
CA VAL A 226 31.51 -17.91 -22.69
C VAL A 226 32.44 -17.70 -23.90
N VAL A 227 32.35 -16.55 -24.57
CA VAL A 227 33.22 -16.22 -25.72
C VAL A 227 34.62 -15.73 -25.33
N GLY A 228 34.89 -15.60 -24.03
CA GLY A 228 36.22 -15.30 -23.49
C GLY A 228 36.55 -13.81 -23.33
N THR A 229 35.58 -12.90 -23.49
CA THR A 229 35.78 -11.45 -23.37
C THR A 229 35.42 -10.88 -22.00
N ALA A 230 34.75 -11.65 -21.14
CA ALA A 230 34.49 -11.31 -19.74
C ALA A 230 35.02 -12.37 -18.77
N ASP A 231 35.29 -11.94 -17.54
CA ASP A 231 35.77 -12.81 -16.46
C ASP A 231 34.62 -13.41 -15.62
N VAL A 232 34.94 -14.42 -14.80
CA VAL A 232 33.96 -15.17 -14.02
C VAL A 232 33.25 -14.33 -12.95
N THR A 233 33.82 -13.20 -12.54
CA THR A 233 33.23 -12.29 -11.55
C THR A 233 31.93 -11.69 -12.08
N LYS A 234 31.85 -11.39 -13.39
CA LYS A 234 30.59 -10.91 -14.00
C LYS A 234 29.47 -11.94 -13.98
N VAL A 235 29.82 -13.22 -14.10
CA VAL A 235 28.85 -14.32 -13.93
C VAL A 235 28.37 -14.43 -12.48
N LYS A 236 29.25 -14.18 -11.50
CA LYS A 236 28.87 -14.14 -10.08
C LYS A 236 27.95 -12.96 -9.78
N GLU A 237 28.28 -11.76 -10.28
CA GLU A 237 27.42 -10.57 -10.17
C GLU A 237 26.02 -10.83 -10.75
N PHE A 238 25.93 -11.47 -11.92
CA PHE A 238 24.66 -11.85 -12.52
C PHE A 238 23.87 -12.81 -11.62
N LYS A 239 24.51 -13.84 -11.07
CA LYS A 239 23.86 -14.76 -10.13
C LYS A 239 23.31 -14.02 -8.91
N THR A 240 24.10 -13.12 -8.31
CA THR A 240 23.64 -12.31 -7.17
C THR A 240 22.45 -11.43 -7.52
N ALA A 241 22.39 -10.87 -8.73
CA ALA A 241 21.23 -10.12 -9.20
C ALA A 241 19.98 -11.00 -9.31
N LEU A 242 20.12 -12.25 -9.79
CA LEU A 242 19.01 -13.21 -9.83
C LEU A 242 18.51 -13.58 -8.43
N ASP A 243 19.43 -13.81 -7.47
CA ASP A 243 19.07 -14.13 -6.08
C ASP A 243 18.33 -12.95 -5.42
N LYS A 244 18.81 -11.70 -5.60
CA LYS A 244 18.11 -10.50 -5.12
C LYS A 244 16.75 -10.30 -5.76
N ALA A 245 16.62 -10.54 -7.07
CA ALA A 245 15.32 -10.41 -7.74
C ALA A 245 14.31 -11.40 -7.19
N GLU A 246 14.72 -12.62 -6.86
CA GLU A 246 13.85 -13.61 -6.22
C GLU A 246 13.37 -13.13 -4.84
N GLU A 247 14.25 -12.55 -4.03
CA GLU A 247 13.88 -11.94 -2.74
C GLU A 247 12.83 -10.84 -2.92
N PHE A 248 13.01 -9.95 -3.91
CA PHE A 248 12.03 -8.90 -4.18
C PHE A 248 10.69 -9.46 -4.69
N LEU A 249 10.71 -10.45 -5.59
CA LEU A 249 9.50 -11.03 -6.14
C LEU A 249 8.67 -11.77 -5.09
N ASN A 250 9.33 -12.38 -4.09
CA ASN A 250 8.70 -13.05 -2.96
C ASN A 250 8.26 -12.11 -1.83
N LYS A 251 8.64 -10.82 -1.88
CA LYS A 251 8.24 -9.83 -0.89
C LYS A 251 6.78 -9.44 -1.09
N GLU A 252 5.98 -9.62 -0.05
CA GLU A 252 4.61 -9.12 0.00
C GLU A 252 4.59 -7.61 0.24
N PHE A 253 3.62 -6.92 -0.39
CA PHE A 253 3.30 -5.53 -0.10
C PHE A 253 1.77 -5.35 0.05
N PRO A 254 1.31 -4.27 0.69
CA PRO A 254 -0.11 -4.01 0.86
C PRO A 254 -0.78 -3.89 -0.51
N PHE A 255 -1.77 -4.73 -0.75
CA PHE A 255 -2.55 -4.74 -1.99
C PHE A 255 -3.95 -4.17 -1.72
N GLY A 256 -4.53 -3.46 -2.70
CA GLY A 256 -5.86 -2.88 -2.61
C GLY A 256 -5.88 -1.41 -2.22
N VAL A 257 -6.99 -0.95 -1.63
CA VAL A 257 -7.20 0.46 -1.28
C VAL A 257 -6.72 0.74 0.14
N VAL A 258 -5.72 1.60 0.23
CA VAL A 258 -5.17 2.12 1.48
C VAL A 258 -5.65 3.54 1.68
N VAL A 259 -6.20 3.81 2.86
CA VAL A 259 -6.61 5.14 3.27
C VAL A 259 -5.58 5.66 4.27
N ASN A 260 -4.91 6.73 3.86
CA ASN A 260 -4.09 7.57 4.73
C ASN A 260 -5.03 8.42 5.57
N VAL A 261 -5.11 8.11 6.86
CA VAL A 261 -5.89 8.87 7.82
C VAL A 261 -4.97 9.86 8.49
N GLU A 262 -5.18 11.15 8.24
CA GLU A 262 -4.62 12.19 9.07
C GLU A 262 -5.32 12.14 10.43
N LYS A 263 -4.67 11.52 11.42
CA LYS A 263 -5.18 11.50 12.78
C LYS A 263 -5.28 12.92 13.31
N LYS A 264 -6.41 13.24 13.97
CA LYS A 264 -6.53 14.43 14.83
C LYS A 264 -5.34 14.41 15.79
N ASP A 265 -4.63 15.52 15.89
CA ASP A 265 -3.45 15.58 16.72
C ASP A 265 -3.82 15.38 18.19
N VAL A 266 -3.42 14.22 18.73
CA VAL A 266 -3.83 13.78 20.07
C VAL A 266 -3.29 14.74 21.15
N ALA A 267 -2.18 15.44 20.88
CA ALA A 267 -1.70 16.50 21.77
C ALA A 267 -2.56 17.78 21.70
N GLU A 268 -3.14 18.13 20.53
CA GLU A 268 -4.11 19.23 20.46
C GLU A 268 -5.42 18.86 21.16
N GLN A 269 -5.89 17.62 21.01
CA GLN A 269 -7.06 17.13 21.74
C GLN A 269 -6.83 17.14 23.25
N ALA A 270 -5.66 16.67 23.69
CA ALA A 270 -5.30 16.69 25.09
C ALA A 270 -5.20 18.12 25.64
N MET A 271 -4.74 19.09 24.84
CA MET A 271 -4.77 20.52 25.20
C MET A 271 -6.21 21.04 25.34
N LEU A 272 -7.10 20.76 24.38
CA LEU A 272 -8.50 21.16 24.46
C LEU A 272 -9.21 20.53 25.67
N GLN A 273 -8.91 19.26 25.98
CA GLN A 273 -9.43 18.59 27.18
C GLN A 273 -8.90 19.25 28.46
N LEU A 274 -7.62 19.64 28.48
CA LEU A 274 -7.01 20.33 29.61
C LEU A 274 -7.62 21.72 29.84
N GLU A 275 -7.90 22.46 28.78
CA GLU A 275 -8.57 23.77 28.84
C GLU A 275 -10.00 23.70 29.37
N ASN A 276 -10.72 22.64 28.99
CA ASN A 276 -12.13 22.45 29.34
C ASN A 276 -12.35 21.63 30.64
N ALA A 277 -11.27 21.11 31.24
CA ALA A 277 -11.35 20.29 32.43
C ALA A 277 -11.85 21.09 33.65
N LYS A 278 -12.94 20.62 34.26
CA LYS A 278 -13.58 21.24 35.41
C LYS A 278 -13.13 20.62 36.73
N THR A 279 -12.62 19.39 36.69
CA THR A 279 -12.11 18.68 37.87
C THR A 279 -10.61 18.45 37.82
N GLN A 280 -9.99 18.24 38.99
CA GLN A 280 -8.56 17.92 39.07
C GLN A 280 -8.23 16.57 38.40
N ASP A 281 -9.14 15.60 38.46
CA ASP A 281 -8.97 14.28 37.81
C ASP A 281 -8.99 14.40 36.28
N GLU A 282 -9.87 15.22 35.72
CA GLU A 282 -9.90 15.54 34.28
C GLU A 282 -8.60 16.25 33.85
N LYS A 283 -8.13 17.22 34.64
CA LYS A 283 -6.86 17.92 34.38
C LYS A 283 -5.68 16.95 34.41
N ASP A 284 -5.63 16.07 35.39
CA ASP A 284 -4.57 15.08 35.55
C ASP A 284 -4.56 14.09 34.37
N LYS A 285 -5.73 13.59 33.94
CA LYS A 285 -5.87 12.70 32.78
C LYS A 285 -5.45 13.37 31.47
N ALA A 286 -5.95 14.57 31.19
CA ALA A 286 -5.62 15.32 29.98
C ALA A 286 -4.13 15.69 29.93
N SER A 287 -3.53 16.05 31.07
CA SER A 287 -2.10 16.39 31.16
C SER A 287 -1.18 15.18 30.96
N ILE A 288 -1.59 14.00 31.45
CA ILE A 288 -0.85 12.74 31.20
C ILE A 288 -0.89 12.39 29.71
N LEU A 289 -2.06 12.49 29.08
CA LEU A 289 -2.22 12.25 27.64
C LEU A 289 -1.34 13.20 26.83
N LEU A 290 -1.39 14.51 27.13
CA LEU A 290 -0.58 15.54 26.48
C LEU A 290 0.92 15.24 26.60
N MET A 291 1.39 14.87 27.80
CA MET A 291 2.79 14.56 28.03
C MET A 291 3.27 13.35 27.22
N ASN A 292 2.45 12.31 27.08
CA ASN A 292 2.78 11.13 26.26
C ASN A 292 2.86 11.47 24.77
N GLU A 293 1.98 12.33 24.28
CA GLU A 293 1.95 12.68 22.87
C GLU A 293 3.03 13.70 22.48
N LEU A 294 3.41 14.59 23.38
CA LEU A 294 4.56 15.48 23.17
C LEU A 294 5.88 14.70 23.10
N ASP A 295 6.02 13.63 23.88
CA ASP A 295 7.13 12.67 23.76
C ASP A 295 7.15 12.04 22.37
N ASN A 296 6.00 11.51 21.92
CA ASN A 296 5.88 10.90 20.60
C ASN A 296 6.28 11.90 19.49
N ARG A 297 5.74 13.13 19.52
CA ARG A 297 6.09 14.19 18.54
C ARG A 297 7.59 14.52 18.51
N ALA A 298 8.27 14.47 19.66
CA ALA A 298 9.70 14.74 19.75
C ALA A 298 10.54 13.67 19.02
N GLU A 299 10.08 12.42 18.99
CA GLU A 299 10.77 11.33 18.29
C GLU A 299 10.66 11.47 16.76
N PHE A 300 9.54 11.99 16.25
CA PHE A 300 9.28 12.10 14.81
C PHE A 300 9.63 13.47 14.18
N THR A 301 9.92 14.48 15.01
CA THR A 301 10.29 15.82 14.53
C THR A 301 11.71 15.83 13.93
N LYS A 302 11.83 16.27 12.67
CA LYS A 302 13.12 16.47 11.97
C LYS A 302 13.79 17.81 12.27
N ASP A 303 13.04 18.79 12.77
CA ASP A 303 13.56 20.10 13.18
C ASP A 303 14.22 19.99 14.58
N GLU A 304 15.54 20.09 14.62
CA GLU A 304 16.34 19.97 15.86
C GLU A 304 16.00 21.03 16.92
N LYS A 305 15.52 22.22 16.54
CA LYS A 305 15.12 23.26 17.48
C LYS A 305 13.78 22.90 18.12
N LYS A 306 12.80 22.48 17.31
CA LYS A 306 11.48 22.01 17.79
C LYS A 306 11.62 20.73 18.63
N LYS A 307 12.47 19.80 18.22
CA LYS A 307 12.80 18.57 18.97
C LYS A 307 13.35 18.87 20.36
N LYS A 308 14.25 19.84 20.50
CA LYS A 308 14.78 20.28 21.80
C LYS A 308 13.73 20.93 22.69
N ILE A 309 12.77 21.67 22.11
CA ILE A 309 11.66 22.27 22.86
C ILE A 309 10.71 21.17 23.37
N LEU A 310 10.29 20.24 22.49
CA LEU A 310 9.43 19.10 22.85
C LEU A 310 10.09 18.19 23.89
N ALA A 311 11.38 17.87 23.72
CA ALA A 311 12.15 17.06 24.68
C ALA A 311 12.38 17.77 26.03
N LYS A 312 12.40 19.11 26.09
CA LYS A 312 12.44 19.86 27.36
C LYS A 312 11.12 19.75 28.10
N VAL A 313 10.00 19.88 27.39
CA VAL A 313 8.65 19.69 27.95
C VAL A 313 8.46 18.26 28.47
N SER A 314 9.11 17.28 27.83
CA SER A 314 8.95 15.86 28.14
C SER A 314 10.05 15.23 29.01
N SER A 315 11.03 16.03 29.46
CA SER A 315 12.26 15.62 30.17
C SER A 315 12.07 14.91 31.54
N GLY A 316 10.86 14.46 31.88
CA GLY A 316 10.54 13.71 33.09
C GLY A 316 10.55 12.17 32.97
N LYS A 317 10.66 11.58 31.78
CA LYS A 317 10.31 10.14 31.61
C LYS A 317 11.43 9.12 31.82
N LYS A 318 12.71 9.48 31.67
CA LYS A 318 13.79 8.47 31.65
C LYS A 318 14.09 7.79 33.01
N GLN A 319 13.40 8.13 34.09
CA GLN A 319 13.53 7.43 35.39
C GLN A 319 12.21 7.04 36.08
N LYS A 320 11.02 7.25 35.47
CA LYS A 320 9.75 7.30 36.23
C LYS A 320 8.63 6.37 35.77
N LYS A 321 8.95 5.20 35.19
CA LYS A 321 7.92 4.19 34.86
C LYS A 321 7.26 3.54 36.09
N ASN A 322 7.82 3.68 37.30
CA ASN A 322 7.39 2.90 38.47
C ASN A 322 6.57 3.66 39.52
N ASN A 323 6.25 4.95 39.35
CA ASN A 323 5.54 5.71 40.39
C ASN A 323 4.48 6.67 39.81
N TYR A 324 3.22 6.25 39.81
CA TYR A 324 2.05 7.01 39.34
C TYR A 324 1.96 8.42 39.95
N LYS A 325 2.39 8.58 41.21
CA LYS A 325 2.43 9.88 41.90
C LYS A 325 3.39 10.88 41.26
N GLU A 326 4.53 10.43 40.75
CA GLU A 326 5.52 11.32 40.14
C GLU A 326 5.13 11.71 38.73
N LEU A 327 4.43 10.82 38.02
CA LEU A 327 3.79 11.11 36.74
C LEU A 327 2.72 12.19 36.89
N LEU A 328 1.88 12.09 37.94
CA LEU A 328 0.89 13.11 38.28
C LEU A 328 1.51 14.47 38.64
N VAL A 329 2.62 14.48 39.38
CA VAL A 329 3.31 15.74 39.72
C VAL A 329 3.91 16.40 38.47
N ALA A 330 4.48 15.62 37.54
CA ALA A 330 4.98 16.14 36.27
C ALA A 330 3.84 16.66 35.38
N ALA A 331 2.74 15.90 35.28
CA ALA A 331 1.54 16.28 34.54
C ALA A 331 0.90 17.57 35.09
N ARG A 332 0.78 17.71 36.42
CA ARG A 332 0.26 18.92 37.08
C ARG A 332 1.16 20.14 36.90
N LYS A 333 2.49 19.96 36.83
CA LYS A 333 3.41 21.05 36.48
C LYS A 333 3.23 21.51 35.04
N LEU A 334 3.02 20.56 34.12
CA LEU A 334 2.67 20.84 32.72
C LEU A 334 1.37 21.67 32.65
N ALA A 335 0.34 21.25 33.40
CA ALA A 335 -0.97 21.90 33.45
C ALA A 335 -0.95 23.36 33.96
N ASN A 336 0.11 23.78 34.65
CA ASN A 336 0.23 25.16 35.14
C ASN A 336 0.78 26.13 34.07
N ASN A 337 1.35 25.61 32.98
CA ASN A 337 1.95 26.40 31.89
C ASN A 337 1.17 26.25 30.58
N VAL A 338 -0.17 26.14 30.66
CA VAL A 338 -1.03 25.87 29.49
C VAL A 338 -0.74 26.82 28.33
N ASP A 339 -0.57 28.12 28.57
CA ASP A 339 -0.37 29.10 27.50
C ASP A 339 0.96 28.95 26.76
N GLU A 340 2.05 28.59 27.43
CA GLU A 340 3.33 28.26 26.79
C GLU A 340 3.23 26.95 25.98
N LEU A 341 2.42 26.00 26.46
CA LEU A 341 2.15 24.73 25.77
C LEU A 341 1.30 24.94 24.52
N LYS A 342 0.38 25.91 24.51
CA LYS A 342 -0.42 26.26 23.31
C LYS A 342 0.49 26.68 22.18
N GLU A 343 1.46 27.54 22.44
CA GLU A 343 2.40 27.99 21.42
C GLU A 343 3.18 26.81 20.86
N VAL A 344 3.69 25.90 21.70
CA VAL A 344 4.42 24.70 21.23
C VAL A 344 3.50 23.73 20.49
N VAL A 345 2.32 23.43 21.00
CA VAL A 345 1.39 22.43 20.43
C VAL A 345 0.82 22.91 19.10
N TYR A 346 0.42 24.18 18.99
CA TYR A 346 -0.24 24.76 17.82
C TYR A 346 0.72 25.41 16.79
N SER A 347 1.98 25.71 17.15
CA SER A 347 3.00 26.22 16.18
C SER A 347 3.92 25.14 15.61
N THR A 348 3.86 23.94 16.17
CA THR A 348 4.57 22.80 15.58
C THR A 348 3.74 22.32 14.39
N ASP A 349 4.15 22.67 13.17
CA ASP A 349 3.77 21.92 11.96
C ASP A 349 4.17 20.46 12.16
N VAL A 350 3.31 19.67 12.78
CA VAL A 350 3.51 18.23 12.88
C VAL A 350 2.99 17.66 11.58
N VAL A 351 3.88 16.94 10.91
CA VAL A 351 3.53 15.96 9.89
C VAL A 351 2.39 15.12 10.48
N SER A 352 1.17 15.36 10.01
CA SER A 352 0.01 14.49 10.18
C SER A 352 0.49 13.07 10.41
N CYS A 353 0.25 12.48 11.59
CA CYS A 353 0.49 11.06 11.78
C CYS A 353 -0.49 10.36 10.83
N ILE A 354 0.02 10.02 9.63
CA ILE A 354 -0.72 9.34 8.59
C ILE A 354 -0.67 7.87 8.95
N ASP A 355 -1.77 7.37 9.49
CA ASP A 355 -1.97 5.93 9.60
C ASP A 355 -2.50 5.42 8.27
N ALA A 356 -1.87 4.37 7.75
CA ALA A 356 -2.31 3.68 6.56
C ALA A 356 -3.19 2.49 6.97
N VAL A 357 -4.50 2.59 6.75
CA VAL A 357 -5.50 1.56 7.09
C VAL A 357 -6.23 1.09 5.84
N SER A 358 -6.83 -0.10 5.88
CA SER A 358 -7.61 -0.60 4.74
C SER A 358 -8.95 0.14 4.60
N LEU A 359 -9.49 0.20 3.38
CA LEU A 359 -10.83 0.77 3.15
C LEU A 359 -11.92 0.06 3.97
N THR A 360 -11.79 -1.25 4.18
CA THR A 360 -12.67 -2.05 5.04
C THR A 360 -12.62 -1.61 6.50
N GLN A 361 -11.42 -1.34 7.05
CA GLN A 361 -11.28 -0.82 8.41
C GLN A 361 -11.94 0.56 8.55
N ILE A 362 -11.76 1.43 7.56
CA ILE A 362 -12.43 2.74 7.54
C ILE A 362 -13.94 2.62 7.51
N ARG A 363 -14.47 1.73 6.67
CA ARG A 363 -15.90 1.43 6.64
C ARG A 363 -16.40 1.03 8.03
N ASP A 364 -15.73 0.08 8.68
CA ASP A 364 -16.14 -0.41 10.00
C ASP A 364 -16.12 0.70 11.06
N GLU A 365 -15.13 1.60 10.99
CA GLU A 365 -15.03 2.78 11.85
C GLU A 365 -16.11 3.83 11.57
N MET A 366 -16.43 4.11 10.29
CA MET A 366 -17.36 5.17 9.90
C MET A 366 -18.83 4.75 9.98
N LEU A 367 -19.14 3.49 9.70
CA LEU A 367 -20.51 2.98 9.62
C LEU A 367 -20.96 2.30 10.93
N GLY A 368 -20.05 2.11 11.89
CA GLY A 368 -20.37 1.57 13.21
C GLY A 368 -20.65 0.07 13.22
N THR A 369 -20.18 -0.68 12.22
CA THR A 369 -20.31 -2.14 12.15
C THR A 369 -19.25 -2.80 13.04
N LYS A 370 -19.48 -2.83 14.36
CA LYS A 370 -18.75 -3.68 15.31
C LYS A 370 -19.65 -4.74 15.93
#